data_AF-A0A1F5BR39-F1
#
_entry.id   AF-A0A1F5BR39-F1
#
_cell.length_a   1.000
_cell.length_b   1.000
_cell.length_c   1.000
_cell.angle_alpha   90.00
_cell.angle_beta   90.00
_cell.angle_gamma   90.00
#
_symmetry.space_group_name_H-M   'P 1'
#
loop_
_entity.id
_entity.type
_entity.pdbx_description
1 polymer ?
#
loop_
_entity_poly.entity_id
_entity_poly.type
_entity_poly.pdbx_seq_one_letter_code
_entity_poly.pdbx_strand_id
1 'polypeptide(L)'
;MTLEIGLIKGKKIAWPRFEDREFIMVAGSVRPLIDAFRIAHVEMVKWLEAEYGFDRWEALEVFSQVGSARVANVVDPNFTVVAKFPKKYLPK
;
A
#
# COMPACT_ATOMS: atom_id res chain seq x y z
N MET A 1 -12.77 -21.87 -4.48
CA MET A 1 -11.83 -21.03 -3.73
C MET A 1 -11.91 -21.46 -2.28
N THR A 2 -10.78 -21.77 -1.66
CA THR A 2 -10.70 -22.06 -0.22
C THR A 2 -10.04 -20.86 0.44
N LEU A 3 -10.67 -20.32 1.49
CA LEU A 3 -10.19 -19.14 2.22
C LEU A 3 -10.01 -19.49 3.69
N GLU A 4 -8.99 -18.89 4.30
CA GLU A 4 -8.81 -18.85 5.75
C GLU A 4 -9.08 -17.42 6.21
N ILE A 5 -9.86 -17.26 7.28
CA ILE A 5 -10.29 -15.95 7.79
C ILE A 5 -9.79 -15.79 9.22
N GLY A 6 -8.94 -14.80 9.44
CA GLY A 6 -8.43 -14.41 10.75
C GLY A 6 -8.84 -12.98 11.12
N LEU A 7 -8.69 -12.62 12.40
CA LEU A 7 -8.98 -11.28 12.91
C LEU A 7 -7.80 -10.72 13.70
N ILE A 8 -7.24 -9.61 13.20
CA ILE A 8 -6.22 -8.83 13.91
C ILE A 8 -6.94 -7.74 14.73
N LYS A 9 -7.02 -7.94 16.05
CA LYS A 9 -7.65 -6.97 16.96
C LYS A 9 -6.77 -5.73 17.14
N GLY A 10 -7.39 -4.57 17.37
CA GLY A 10 -6.68 -3.32 17.69
C GLY A 10 -5.95 -2.65 16.52
N LYS A 11 -5.90 -3.27 15.33
CA LYS A 11 -5.24 -2.72 14.15
C LYS A 11 -6.21 -1.85 13.34
N LYS A 12 -5.99 -0.54 13.34
CA LYS A 12 -6.74 0.40 12.49
C LYS A 12 -6.00 0.60 11.17
N ILE A 13 -6.71 0.43 10.06
CA ILE A 13 -6.22 0.74 8.71
C ILE A 13 -7.24 1.64 8.03
N ALA A 14 -6.76 2.67 7.34
CA ALA A 14 -7.65 3.59 6.60
C ALA A 14 -7.99 3.05 5.19
N TRP A 15 -7.09 2.26 4.61
CA TRP A 15 -7.21 1.73 3.25
C TRP A 15 -6.87 0.24 3.20
N PRO A 16 -7.44 -0.51 2.23
CA PRO A 16 -7.13 -1.92 2.06
C PRO A 16 -5.64 -2.16 1.84
N ARG A 17 -5.09 -3.12 2.58
CA ARG A 17 -3.70 -3.55 2.48
C ARG A 17 -3.65 -5.02 2.07
N PHE A 18 -2.65 -5.37 1.29
CA PHE A 18 -2.40 -6.74 0.83
C PHE A 18 -0.94 -7.09 1.03
N GLU A 19 -0.69 -8.38 1.09
CA GLU A 19 0.64 -8.92 1.25
C GLU A 19 0.76 -10.19 0.41
N ASP A 20 1.79 -10.29 -0.41
CA ASP A 20 2.16 -11.51 -1.11
C ASP A 20 3.58 -11.94 -0.71
N ARG A 21 4.19 -12.87 -1.45
CA ARG A 21 5.54 -13.37 -1.12
C ARG A 21 6.61 -12.29 -1.23
N GLU A 22 6.44 -11.33 -2.14
CA GLU A 22 7.49 -10.39 -2.53
C GLU A 22 7.17 -8.95 -2.15
N PHE A 23 5.90 -8.59 -1.98
CA PHE A 23 5.44 -7.23 -1.79
C PHE A 23 4.48 -7.08 -0.61
N ILE A 24 4.56 -5.92 0.03
CA ILE A 24 3.44 -5.33 0.75
C ILE A 24 2.77 -4.30 -0.16
N MET A 25 1.45 -4.15 -0.06
CA MET A 25 0.67 -3.37 -1.02
C MET A 25 -0.47 -2.60 -0.36
N VAL A 26 -0.78 -1.41 -0.88
CA VAL A 26 -1.93 -0.60 -0.45
C VAL A 26 -2.76 -0.21 -1.67
N ALA A 27 -4.08 -0.36 -1.60
CA ALA A 27 -5.01 0.15 -2.62
C ALA A 27 -5.63 1.49 -2.22
N GLY A 28 -5.50 2.48 -3.10
CA GLY A 28 -6.31 3.69 -3.07
C GLY A 28 -7.42 3.59 -4.11
N SER A 29 -8.66 3.92 -3.72
CA SER A 29 -9.84 3.83 -4.59
C SER A 29 -10.67 5.11 -4.53
N VAL A 30 -10.51 5.99 -5.52
CA VAL A 30 -11.22 7.28 -5.63
C VAL A 30 -11.15 7.80 -7.07
N ARG A 31 -11.82 8.90 -7.38
CA ARG A 31 -11.58 9.70 -8.58
C ARG A 31 -11.04 11.08 -8.23
N PRO A 32 -10.22 11.69 -9.10
CA PRO A 32 -9.60 11.15 -10.32
C PRO A 32 -8.48 10.13 -10.05
N LEU A 33 -7.91 9.55 -11.10
CA LEU A 33 -6.88 8.49 -11.00
C LEU A 33 -5.65 8.94 -10.18
N ILE A 34 -5.28 10.21 -10.31
CA ILE A 34 -4.16 10.79 -9.57
C ILE A 34 -4.41 10.81 -8.06
N ASP A 35 -5.66 10.95 -7.62
CA ASP A 35 -5.97 10.93 -6.18
C ASP A 35 -5.95 9.50 -5.63
N ALA A 36 -6.39 8.51 -6.43
CA ALA A 36 -6.21 7.10 -6.09
C ALA A 36 -4.71 6.74 -5.97
N PHE A 37 -3.89 7.25 -6.89
CA PHE A 37 -2.43 7.11 -6.84
C PHE A 37 -1.86 7.75 -5.56
N ARG A 38 -2.20 9.01 -5.27
CA ARG A 38 -1.71 9.74 -4.08
C ARG A 38 -2.06 9.00 -2.79
N ILE A 39 -3.31 8.58 -2.64
CA ILE A 39 -3.79 7.84 -1.47
C ILE A 39 -2.98 6.56 -1.28
N ALA A 40 -2.85 5.75 -2.34
CA ALA A 40 -2.11 4.48 -2.26
C ALA A 40 -0.65 4.70 -1.80
N HIS A 41 0.01 5.75 -2.30
CA HIS A 41 1.42 6.02 -1.97
C HIS A 41 1.60 6.61 -0.57
N VAL A 42 0.75 7.57 -0.18
CA VAL A 42 0.80 8.17 1.17
C VAL A 42 0.54 7.11 2.24
N GLU A 43 -0.43 6.23 2.00
CA GLU A 43 -0.76 5.17 2.95
C GLU A 43 0.30 4.06 2.99
N MET A 44 1.02 3.82 1.89
CA MET A 44 2.22 2.98 1.89
C MET A 44 3.30 3.58 2.79
N VAL A 45 3.62 4.87 2.64
CA VAL A 45 4.62 5.57 3.47
C VAL A 45 4.24 5.51 4.95
N LYS A 46 2.97 5.78 5.29
CA LYS A 46 2.48 5.66 6.66
C LYS A 46 2.57 4.23 7.21
N TRP A 47 2.39 3.22 6.35
CA TRP A 47 2.52 1.83 6.78
C TRP A 47 3.98 1.47 7.08
N LEU A 48 4.91 1.91 6.22
CA LEU A 48 6.35 1.77 6.44
C LEU A 48 6.80 2.45 7.75
N GLU A 49 6.33 3.66 8.00
CA GLU A 49 6.59 4.41 9.23
C GLU A 49 6.03 3.70 10.46
N ALA A 50 4.75 3.30 10.43
CA ALA A 50 4.07 2.78 11.62
C ALA A 50 4.47 1.35 12.01
N GLU A 51 4.83 0.50 11.05
CA GLU A 51 5.02 -0.94 11.30
C GLU A 51 6.42 -1.46 10.95
N TYR A 52 7.20 -0.73 10.17
CA TYR A 52 8.52 -1.17 9.72
C TYR A 52 9.65 -0.23 10.14
N GLY A 53 9.38 0.76 11.00
CA GLY A 53 10.41 1.54 11.68
C GLY A 53 11.17 2.53 10.80
N PHE A 54 10.65 2.86 9.61
CA PHE A 54 11.22 3.91 8.77
C PHE A 54 10.91 5.30 9.36
N ASP A 55 11.83 6.25 9.22
CA ASP A 55 11.43 7.67 9.24
C ASP A 55 10.50 7.96 8.05
N ARG A 56 9.55 8.89 8.22
CA ARG A 56 8.56 9.21 7.19
C ARG A 56 9.19 9.66 5.87
N TRP A 57 10.25 10.47 5.93
CA TRP A 57 10.88 11.01 4.73
C TRP A 57 11.82 10.00 4.08
N GLU A 58 12.51 9.19 4.89
CA GLU A 58 13.28 8.05 4.39
C GLU A 58 12.37 7.01 3.70
N ALA A 59 11.21 6.71 4.29
CA ALA A 59 10.20 5.85 3.68
C ALA A 59 9.75 6.40 2.33
N LEU A 60 9.47 7.71 2.23
CA LEU A 60 9.11 8.36 0.98
C LEU A 60 10.23 8.27 -0.06
N GLU A 61 11.47 8.58 0.34
CA GLU A 61 12.63 8.56 -0.54
C GLU A 61 12.90 7.15 -1.07
N VAL A 62 13.03 6.16 -0.19
CA VAL A 62 13.27 4.77 -0.59
C VAL A 62 12.12 4.24 -1.45
N PHE A 63 10.87 4.46 -1.02
CA PHE A 63 9.71 4.00 -1.77
C PHE A 63 9.63 4.65 -3.17
N SER A 64 10.08 5.89 -3.34
CA SER A 64 10.13 6.52 -4.66
C SER A 64 11.08 5.81 -5.64
N GLN A 65 12.11 5.12 -5.13
CA GLN A 65 13.12 4.43 -5.94
C GLN A 65 12.77 2.96 -6.18
N VAL A 66 12.23 2.27 -5.17
CA VAL A 66 11.99 0.81 -5.22
C VAL A 66 10.53 0.43 -5.38
N GLY A 67 9.62 1.38 -5.20
CA GLY A 67 8.19 1.19 -5.29
C GLY A 67 7.71 0.96 -6.71
N SER A 68 6.59 0.26 -6.84
CA SER A 68 5.86 0.17 -8.10
C SER A 68 4.38 0.47 -7.88
N ALA A 69 3.74 1.01 -8.91
CA ALA A 69 2.31 1.29 -8.91
C ALA A 69 1.61 0.47 -9.99
N ARG A 70 0.46 -0.10 -9.66
CA ARG A 70 -0.40 -0.81 -10.63
C ARG A 70 -1.75 -0.11 -10.70
N VAL A 71 -2.14 0.34 -11.88
CA VAL A 71 -3.53 0.73 -12.15
C VAL A 71 -4.35 -0.55 -12.20
N ALA A 72 -5.22 -0.75 -11.21
CA ALA A 72 -6.04 -1.96 -11.10
C ALA A 72 -7.29 -1.85 -11.97
N ASN A 73 -8.00 -0.72 -11.87
CA ASN A 73 -9.13 -0.42 -12.75
C ASN A 73 -9.31 1.09 -12.94
N VAL A 74 -9.89 1.47 -14.09
CA VAL A 74 -10.32 2.84 -14.44
C VAL A 74 -11.74 2.86 -15.01
N VAL A 75 -12.51 1.80 -14.79
CA VAL A 75 -13.84 1.61 -15.38
C VAL A 75 -14.95 1.74 -14.34
N ASP A 76 -14.65 1.51 -13.07
CA ASP A 76 -15.61 1.56 -11.98
C ASP A 76 -15.92 3.00 -11.55
N PRO A 77 -16.98 3.24 -10.75
CA PRO A 77 -17.28 4.56 -10.19
C PRO A 77 -16.10 5.18 -9.42
N ASN A 78 -15.22 4.38 -8.82
CA ASN A 78 -13.95 4.82 -8.26
C ASN A 78 -12.80 4.08 -8.95
N PHE A 79 -11.76 4.80 -9.35
CA PHE A 79 -10.57 4.20 -9.94
C PHE A 79 -9.68 3.65 -8.84
N THR A 80 -9.02 2.53 -9.10
CA THR A 80 -8.16 1.90 -8.10
C THR A 80 -6.71 1.83 -8.57
N VAL A 81 -5.81 2.31 -7.72
CA VAL A 81 -4.35 2.18 -7.88
C VAL A 81 -3.80 1.43 -6.69
N VAL A 82 -2.90 0.48 -6.95
CA VAL A 82 -2.19 -0.28 -5.92
C VAL A 82 -0.73 0.15 -5.90
N ALA A 83 -0.29 0.71 -4.78
CA ALA A 83 1.10 0.96 -4.45
C ALA A 83 1.74 -0.33 -3.90
N LYS A 84 2.93 -0.69 -4.35
CA LYS A 84 3.65 -1.91 -3.93
C LYS A 84 5.06 -1.59 -3.47
N PHE A 85 5.45 -2.10 -2.31
CA PHE A 85 6.81 -2.00 -1.77
C PHE A 85 7.46 -3.40 -1.68
N PRO A 86 8.68 -3.61 -2.21
CA PRO A 86 9.35 -4.91 -2.16
C PRO A 86 9.81 -5.25 -0.75
N LYS A 87 9.40 -6.42 -0.24
CA LYS A 87 9.74 -6.88 1.11
C LYS A 87 11.23 -7.05 1.37
N LYS A 88 12.04 -7.27 0.33
CA LYS A 88 13.50 -7.39 0.43
C LYS A 88 14.19 -6.15 1.01
N TYR A 89 13.52 -4.99 1.01
CA TYR A 89 14.02 -3.75 1.59
C TYR A 89 13.39 -3.42 2.96
N LEU A 90 12.52 -4.28 3.49
CA LEU A 90 11.99 -4.10 4.84
C LEU A 90 13.07 -4.48 5.87
N PRO A 91 13.14 -3.77 7.00
CA PRO A 91 13.97 -4.17 8.14
C PRO A 91 13.61 -5.58 8.63
N LYS A 92 14.63 -6.28 9.14
CA LYS A 92 14.48 -7.63 9.71
C LYS A 92 13.88 -7.58 11.11
#